data_AF-A0A956BA03-F1
#
_entry.id   AF-A0A956BA03-F1
#
_cell.length_a   1.000
_cell.length_b   1.000
_cell.length_c   1.000
_cell.angle_alpha   90.00
_cell.angle_beta   90.00
_cell.angle_gamma   90.00
#
_symmetry.space_group_name_H-M   'P 1'
#
loop_
_entity.id
_entity.type
_entity.pdbx_description
1 polymer ?
#
loop_
_entity_poly.entity_id
_entity_poly.type
_entity_poly.pdbx_seq_one_letter_code
_entity_poly.pdbx_strand_id
1 'polypeptide(L)'
;LLAVSVPRAMTQGGLPPAAALVRHVIRSHPPEGVQIFAGEEARLFERYAPAHRVWRVTDPAVLAREAAAAAARGATVLIVSGAAGWPALQAELTEEARFATPRRVQAHDPELVLYRYQPSPERLLHATR
;
A
#
# COMPACT_ATOMS: atom_id res chain seq x y z
N LEU A 1 -9.54 4.08 -15.88
CA LEU A 1 -10.91 3.59 -15.61
C LEU A 1 -11.25 3.45 -14.11
N LEU A 2 -10.28 3.46 -13.18
CA LEU A 2 -10.49 3.35 -11.72
C LEU A 2 -11.29 4.49 -11.05
N ALA A 3 -11.36 5.69 -11.66
CA ALA A 3 -12.01 6.84 -11.04
C ALA A 3 -13.56 6.76 -11.02
N VAL A 4 -14.16 5.94 -11.89
CA VAL A 4 -15.62 5.86 -12.08
C VAL A 4 -16.29 4.81 -11.17
N SER A 5 -15.51 3.88 -10.60
CA SER A 5 -16.04 2.76 -9.82
C SER A 5 -16.28 3.06 -8.34
N VAL A 6 -15.65 4.09 -7.77
CA VAL A 6 -15.79 4.40 -6.32
C VAL A 6 -17.21 4.88 -5.97
N PRO A 7 -17.83 5.85 -6.68
CA PRO A 7 -19.18 6.31 -6.32
C PRO A 7 -20.26 5.23 -6.53
N ARG A 8 -20.08 4.38 -7.55
CA ARG A 8 -21.02 3.30 -7.90
C ARG A 8 -20.93 2.09 -6.96
N ALA A 9 -19.75 1.79 -6.44
CA ALA A 9 -19.59 0.72 -5.45
C ALA A 9 -20.16 1.11 -4.07
N MET A 10 -20.05 2.39 -3.68
CA MET A 10 -20.66 2.90 -2.44
C MET A 10 -22.20 2.77 -2.43
N THR A 11 -22.84 2.81 -3.61
CA THR A 11 -24.29 2.61 -3.76
C THR A 11 -24.71 1.13 -3.79
N GLN A 12 -23.78 0.18 -3.91
CA GLN A 12 -24.05 -1.27 -4.03
C GLN A 12 -23.70 -2.08 -2.77
N GLY A 13 -23.43 -1.42 -1.63
CA GLY A 13 -23.36 -2.06 -0.31
C GLY A 13 -21.98 -2.53 0.16
N GLY A 14 -20.89 -2.06 -0.45
CA GLY A 14 -19.53 -2.31 0.04
C GLY A 14 -18.49 -1.37 -0.57
N LEU A 15 -17.48 -0.99 0.22
CA LEU A 15 -16.33 -0.22 -0.30
C LEU A 15 -15.44 -1.14 -1.15
N PRO A 16 -15.01 -0.73 -2.36
CA PRO A 16 -13.98 -1.44 -3.10
C PRO A 16 -12.70 -1.62 -2.25
N PRO A 17 -11.91 -2.69 -2.45
CA PRO A 17 -10.68 -2.94 -1.70
C PRO A 17 -9.78 -1.72 -1.55
N ALA A 18 -9.52 -1.00 -2.66
CA ALA A 18 -8.62 0.14 -2.65
C ALA A 18 -9.20 1.34 -1.86
N ALA A 19 -10.52 1.52 -1.85
CA ALA A 19 -11.16 2.55 -1.03
C ALA A 19 -11.18 2.16 0.46
N ALA A 20 -11.38 0.87 0.77
CA ALA A 20 -11.31 0.34 2.12
C ALA A 20 -9.88 0.44 2.69
N LEU A 21 -8.87 0.18 1.86
CA LEU A 21 -7.45 0.38 2.15
C LEU A 21 -7.15 1.83 2.55
N VAL A 22 -7.50 2.81 1.72
CA VAL A 22 -7.24 4.23 2.00
C VAL A 22 -7.93 4.65 3.31
N ARG A 23 -9.20 4.26 3.50
CA ARG A 23 -9.93 4.54 4.75
C ARG A 23 -9.26 3.90 5.97
N HIS A 24 -8.77 2.68 5.83
CA HIS A 24 -8.04 2.00 6.91
C HIS A 24 -6.77 2.78 7.27
N VAL A 25 -5.95 3.14 6.29
CA VAL A 25 -4.69 3.86 6.53
C VAL A 25 -4.93 5.21 7.20
N ILE A 26 -5.88 6.01 6.72
CA ILE A 26 -6.22 7.31 7.34
C ILE A 26 -6.58 7.15 8.83
N ARG A 27 -7.28 6.06 9.18
CA ARG A 27 -7.76 5.83 10.55
C ARG A 27 -6.68 5.25 11.46
N SER A 28 -5.83 4.38 10.92
CA SER A 28 -4.89 3.57 11.70
C SER A 28 -3.49 4.21 11.81
N HIS A 29 -3.12 5.07 10.86
CA HIS A 29 -1.76 5.61 10.75
C HIS A 29 -1.76 7.14 10.62
N PRO A 30 -1.02 7.85 11.50
CA PRO A 30 -0.77 9.27 11.28
C PRO A 30 0.01 9.45 9.96
N PRO A 31 -0.21 10.57 9.24
CA PRO A 31 0.53 10.83 8.00
C PRO A 31 2.03 11.05 8.25
N GLU A 32 2.40 11.56 9.41
CA GLU A 32 3.79 11.83 9.76
C GLU A 32 4.58 10.53 9.97
N GLY A 33 5.75 10.45 9.34
CA GLY A 33 6.66 9.31 9.51
C GLY A 33 6.22 8.02 8.81
N VAL A 34 5.14 8.05 8.02
CA VAL A 34 4.67 6.89 7.23
C VAL A 34 5.02 7.07 5.76
N GLN A 35 5.56 6.02 5.15
CA GLN A 35 5.76 5.94 3.70
C GLN A 35 5.04 4.72 3.14
N ILE A 36 4.20 4.93 2.14
CA ILE A 36 3.36 3.90 1.54
C ILE A 36 3.88 3.61 0.13
N PHE A 37 4.18 2.36 -0.18
CA PHE A 37 4.51 1.92 -1.52
C PHE A 37 3.34 1.13 -2.10
N ALA A 38 2.78 1.61 -3.22
CA ALA A 38 1.56 1.08 -3.81
C ALA A 38 1.65 0.96 -5.34
N GLY A 39 0.70 0.25 -5.94
CA GLY A 39 0.52 0.20 -7.38
C GLY A 39 -0.37 1.35 -7.86
N GLU A 40 -1.44 1.00 -8.58
CA GLU A 40 -2.43 2.00 -9.03
C GLU A 40 -3.18 2.68 -7.87
N GLU A 41 -3.20 2.08 -6.68
CA GLU A 41 -3.88 2.61 -5.50
C GLU A 41 -3.28 3.95 -5.05
N ALA A 42 -2.04 4.25 -5.43
CA ALA A 42 -1.39 5.54 -5.14
C ALA A 42 -2.25 6.73 -5.57
N ARG A 43 -2.96 6.61 -6.71
CA ARG A 43 -3.87 7.67 -7.21
C ARG A 43 -5.04 7.94 -6.28
N LEU A 44 -5.48 6.95 -5.51
CA LEU A 44 -6.55 7.12 -4.53
C LEU A 44 -6.04 7.79 -3.25
N PHE A 45 -4.82 7.46 -2.83
CA PHE A 45 -4.15 8.17 -1.73
C PHE A 45 -3.92 9.65 -2.06
N GLU A 46 -3.38 9.95 -3.25
CA GLU A 46 -3.21 11.35 -3.71
C GLU A 46 -4.51 12.15 -3.65
N ARG A 47 -5.64 11.51 -3.98
CA ARG A 47 -6.95 12.17 -4.00
C ARG A 47 -7.62 12.29 -2.64
N TYR A 48 -7.58 11.24 -1.82
CA TYR A 48 -8.40 11.11 -0.61
C TYR A 48 -7.60 11.18 0.69
N ALA A 49 -6.27 11.06 0.62
CA ALA A 49 -5.34 11.11 1.74
C ALA A 49 -4.05 11.88 1.36
N PRO A 50 -4.14 13.13 0.86
CA PRO A 50 -2.98 13.86 0.33
C PRO A 50 -1.90 14.17 1.39
N ALA A 51 -2.22 14.05 2.67
CA ALA A 51 -1.25 14.19 3.76
C ALA A 51 -0.32 12.98 3.89
N HIS A 52 -0.74 11.78 3.45
CA HIS A 52 0.09 10.59 3.49
C HIS A 52 1.08 10.58 2.32
N ARG A 53 2.35 10.29 2.61
CA ARG A 53 3.36 10.12 1.56
C ARG A 53 3.22 8.75 0.91
N VAL A 54 2.80 8.75 -0.35
CA VAL A 54 2.62 7.55 -1.17
C VAL A 54 3.53 7.56 -2.39
N TRP A 55 4.09 6.41 -2.72
CA TRP A 55 4.91 6.18 -3.90
C TRP A 55 4.26 5.14 -4.79
N ARG A 56 4.03 5.50 -6.05
CA ARG A 56 3.61 4.55 -7.08
C ARG A 56 4.81 3.78 -7.60
N VAL A 57 4.82 2.48 -7.37
CA VAL A 57 5.93 1.60 -7.75
C VAL A 57 5.57 0.81 -9.00
N THR A 58 6.29 1.09 -10.08
CA THR A 58 6.15 0.40 -11.37
C THR A 58 7.33 -0.52 -11.68
N ASP A 59 8.47 -0.33 -11.02
CA ASP A 59 9.69 -1.13 -11.18
C ASP A 59 9.97 -1.94 -9.90
N PRO A 60 9.95 -3.28 -9.97
CA PRO A 60 10.30 -4.15 -8.85
C PRO A 60 11.65 -3.86 -8.18
N ALA A 61 12.65 -3.42 -8.94
CA ALA A 61 13.98 -3.14 -8.40
C ALA A 61 14.00 -1.90 -7.50
N VAL A 62 13.06 -0.98 -7.69
CA VAL A 62 12.94 0.25 -6.92
C VAL A 62 12.32 -0.03 -5.55
N LEU A 63 11.35 -0.94 -5.45
CA LEU A 63 10.62 -1.19 -4.20
C LEU A 63 11.54 -1.50 -3.03
N ALA A 64 12.40 -2.52 -3.19
CA ALA A 64 13.24 -3.02 -2.12
C ALA A 64 14.20 -1.94 -1.60
N ARG A 65 14.83 -1.21 -2.54
CA ARG A 65 15.80 -0.16 -2.21
C ARG A 65 15.14 1.00 -1.47
N GLU A 66 14.04 1.54 -2.01
CA GLU A 66 13.38 2.70 -1.42
C GLU A 66 12.68 2.37 -0.09
N ALA A 67 12.07 1.19 0.03
CA ALA A 67 11.48 0.71 1.27
C ALA A 67 12.54 0.58 2.37
N ALA A 68 13.70 -0.02 2.05
CA ALA A 68 14.80 -0.13 3.00
C ALA A 68 15.39 1.22 3.38
N ALA A 69 15.57 2.14 2.42
CA ALA A 69 16.07 3.48 2.69
C ALA A 69 15.10 4.30 3.55
N ALA A 70 13.79 4.17 3.32
CA ALA A 70 12.77 4.80 4.16
C ALA A 70 12.80 4.26 5.59
N ALA A 71 12.85 2.93 5.75
CA ALA A 71 12.92 2.29 7.06
C ALA A 71 14.21 2.66 7.83
N ALA A 72 15.36 2.73 7.14
CA ALA A 72 16.64 3.15 7.74
C ALA A 72 16.61 4.59 8.28
N ARG A 73 15.76 5.45 7.71
CA ARG A 73 15.51 6.82 8.20
C ARG A 73 14.45 6.88 9.31
N GLY A 74 14.00 5.73 9.81
CA GLY A 74 13.02 5.63 10.89
C GLY A 74 11.56 5.75 10.45
N ALA A 75 11.27 5.69 9.15
CA ALA A 75 9.88 5.70 8.68
C ALA A 75 9.19 4.35 8.96
N THR A 76 7.91 4.41 9.31
CA THR A 76 7.03 3.24 9.19
C THR A 76 6.73 3.03 7.72
N VAL A 77 7.13 1.87 7.19
CA VAL A 77 6.96 1.55 5.78
C VAL A 77 5.81 0.56 5.60
N LEU A 78 4.84 0.97 4.79
CA LEU A 78 3.68 0.17 4.42
C LEU A 78 3.75 -0.20 2.94
N ILE A 79 3.49 -1.46 2.61
CA ILE A 79 3.55 -1.98 1.24
C ILE A 79 2.20 -2.59 0.87
N VAL A 80 1.63 -2.14 -0.24
CA VAL A 80 0.37 -2.69 -0.77
C VAL A 80 0.70 -3.83 -1.73
N SER A 81 -0.08 -4.92 -1.72
CA SER A 81 0.06 -6.05 -2.65
C SER A 81 -0.10 -5.69 -4.13
N GLY A 82 -0.53 -4.47 -4.45
CA GLY A 82 -0.54 -3.91 -5.81
C GLY A 82 0.81 -3.34 -6.27
N ALA A 83 1.77 -3.14 -5.36
CA ALA A 83 3.07 -2.57 -5.68
C ALA A 83 3.96 -3.55 -6.46
N ALA A 84 4.54 -3.13 -7.58
CA ALA A 84 5.44 -3.99 -8.35
C ALA A 84 6.64 -4.46 -7.48
N GLY A 85 6.92 -5.77 -7.47
CA GLY A 85 8.03 -6.35 -6.74
C GLY A 85 7.75 -6.76 -5.28
N TRP A 86 6.54 -6.55 -4.75
CA TRP A 86 6.21 -6.92 -3.37
C TRP A 86 6.51 -8.39 -2.99
N PRO A 87 6.33 -9.41 -3.87
CA PRO A 87 6.57 -10.81 -3.46
C PRO A 87 8.03 -11.10 -3.11
N ALA A 88 8.98 -10.33 -3.67
CA ALA A 88 10.40 -10.47 -3.36
C ALA A 88 10.74 -10.04 -1.92
N LEU A 89 9.84 -9.29 -1.28
CA LEU A 89 9.99 -8.83 0.10
C LEU A 89 9.26 -9.72 1.11
N GLN A 90 8.57 -10.79 0.68
CA GLN A 90 7.64 -11.57 1.52
C GLN A 90 8.18 -11.97 2.89
N ALA A 91 9.46 -12.34 3.00
CA ALA A 91 10.09 -12.74 4.26
C ALA A 91 10.22 -11.58 5.28
N GLU A 92 10.07 -10.34 4.83
CA GLU A 92 10.19 -9.10 5.60
C GLU A 92 8.85 -8.35 5.68
N LEU A 93 7.76 -9.01 5.28
CA LEU A 93 6.41 -8.45 5.31
C LEU A 93 5.58 -9.15 6.38
N THR A 94 5.00 -8.35 7.26
CA THR A 94 3.95 -8.80 8.18
C THR A 94 2.63 -8.24 7.68
N GLU A 95 1.64 -9.12 7.43
CA GLU A 95 0.29 -8.69 7.05
C GLU A 95 -0.33 -7.85 8.16
N GLU A 96 -0.80 -6.67 7.80
CA GLU A 96 -1.46 -5.74 8.73
C GLU A 96 -2.97 -5.72 8.52
N ALA A 97 -3.41 -5.72 7.25
CA ALA A 97 -4.82 -5.73 6.90
C ALA A 97 -5.06 -6.30 5.51
N ARG A 98 -6.25 -6.87 5.31
CA ARG A 98 -6.69 -7.48 4.06
C ARG A 98 -8.07 -6.94 3.67
N PHE A 99 -8.21 -6.58 2.41
CA PHE A 99 -9.39 -5.92 1.86
C PHE A 99 -9.90 -6.72 0.68
N ALA A 100 -11.00 -7.45 0.86
CA ALA A 100 -11.60 -8.26 -0.18
C ALA A 100 -12.87 -7.60 -0.71
N THR A 101 -13.10 -7.75 -2.02
CA THR A 101 -14.36 -7.36 -2.64
C THR A 101 -15.46 -8.33 -2.17
N PRO A 102 -16.64 -7.86 -1.72
CA PRO A 102 -17.76 -8.75 -1.46
C PRO A 102 -18.10 -9.54 -2.74
N ARG A 103 -18.36 -10.86 -2.63
CA ARG A 103 -18.61 -11.78 -3.78
C ARG A 103 -19.63 -11.30 -4.84
N ARG A 104 -20.42 -10.26 -4.54
CA ARG A 104 -21.43 -9.68 -5.44
C ARG A 104 -20.90 -8.58 -6.38
N VAL A 105 -19.64 -8.16 -6.26
CA VAL A 105 -19.04 -7.12 -7.10
C VAL A 105 -17.87 -7.73 -7.87
N GLN A 106 -17.93 -7.73 -9.21
CA GLN A 106 -16.78 -8.03 -10.05
C GLN A 106 -15.84 -6.82 -10.02
N ALA A 107 -14.73 -6.94 -9.29
CA ALA A 107 -13.63 -5.99 -9.30
C ALA A 107 -12.41 -6.60 -10.01
N HIS A 108 -11.61 -5.74 -10.65
CA HIS A 108 -10.40 -6.15 -11.37
C HIS A 108 -9.32 -6.73 -10.44
N ASP A 109 -9.28 -6.26 -9.20
CA ASP A 109 -8.49 -6.82 -8.10
C ASP A 109 -9.46 -7.30 -7.01
N PRO A 110 -9.65 -8.62 -6.86
CA PRO A 110 -10.62 -9.15 -5.90
C PRO A 110 -10.19 -8.90 -4.47
N GLU A 111 -8.89 -8.64 -4.24
CA GLU A 111 -8.29 -8.51 -2.93
C GLU A 111 -7.05 -7.59 -2.96
N LEU A 112 -6.88 -6.80 -1.90
CA LEU A 112 -5.65 -6.07 -1.61
C LEU A 112 -5.20 -6.37 -0.19
N VAL A 113 -3.89 -6.49 0.00
CA VAL A 113 -3.27 -6.69 1.31
C VAL A 113 -2.33 -5.53 1.60
N LEU A 114 -2.44 -5.00 2.82
CA LEU A 114 -1.52 -4.04 3.38
C LEU A 114 -0.53 -4.79 4.27
N TYR A 115 0.76 -4.64 3.97
CA TYR A 115 1.85 -5.20 4.73
C TYR A 115 2.59 -4.09 5.47
N ARG A 116 3.03 -4.41 6.68
CA ARG A 116 4.08 -3.67 7.36
C ARG A 116 5.44 -4.26 6.97
N TYR A 117 6.33 -3.40 6.50
CA TYR A 117 7.69 -3.78 6.15
C TYR A 117 8.60 -3.78 7.39
N GLN A 118 9.27 -4.90 7.61
CA GLN A 118 10.18 -5.16 8.72
C GLN A 118 11.51 -5.67 8.13
N PRO A 119 12.36 -4.77 7.62
CA PRO A 119 13.62 -5.15 6.98
C PRO A 119 14.52 -5.89 7.95
N SER A 120 15.26 -6.87 7.43
CA SER A 120 16.33 -7.51 8.18
C SER A 120 17.45 -6.49 8.50
N PRO A 121 18.23 -6.71 9.58
CA PRO A 121 19.38 -5.87 9.88
C PRO A 121 20.36 -5.75 8.70
N GLU A 122 20.59 -6.84 7.97
CA GLU A 122 21.43 -6.86 6.77
C GLU A 122 20.92 -5.89 5.70
N ARG A 123 19.61 -5.88 5.46
CA ARG A 123 19.01 -5.01 4.45
C ARG A 123 19.10 -3.53 4.83
N LEU A 124 18.99 -3.20 6.11
CA LEU A 124 19.19 -1.83 6.60
C LEU A 124 20.64 -1.37 6.42
N LEU A 125 21.63 -2.24 6.65
CA LEU A 125 23.05 -1.92 6.45
C LEU A 125 23.35 -1.57 4.98
N HIS A 126 22.70 -2.25 4.03
CA HIS A 126 22.87 -1.97 2.61
C HIS A 126 22.13 -0.72 2.12
N ALA A 127 21.12 -0.24 2.86
CA ALA A 127 20.31 0.92 2.47
C ALA A 127 20.92 2.28 2.84
N THR A 128 21.99 2.29 3.63
CA THR A 128 22.65 3.50 4.15
C THR A 128 23.94 3.88 3.40
N ARG A 129 24.32 3.09 2.39
CA ARG A 129 25.47 3.34 1.49
C ARG A 129 25.01 4.03 0.22
#